data_AF-A0A975ZJ93-F1
#
_entry.id   AF-A0A975ZJ93-F1
#
_cell.length_a   1.000
_cell.length_b   1.000
_cell.length_c   1.000
_cell.angle_alpha   90.00
_cell.angle_beta   90.00
_cell.angle_gamma   90.00
#
_symmetry.space_group_name_H-M   'P 1'
#
loop_
_entity.id
_entity.type
_entity.pdbx_description
1 polymer ?
#
loop_
_entity_poly.entity_id
_entity_poly.type
_entity_poly.pdbx_seq_one_letter_code
_entity_poly.pdbx_strand_id
1 'polypeptide(L)'
;MRIGSSVDITFRNFRVDVLVHFSIGDDRMPKRVYHAYGYVKKAAALMNLAAGRLEARRANAIVQAADEAIAGLLDTEFPLYVWQTGSGTQSNMNVNEVLSNRATQILGGSIGSKDPVHPNDHVNMGQSPNDTFPTAMHITGVMAIDENLIPKPAEPEPNRGVASRSGEAH
;
A
#
# COMPACT_ATOMS: atom_id res chain seq x y z
N MET A 1 3.13 -12.66 -25.77
CA MET A 1 1.83 -11.97 -25.61
C MET A 1 1.90 -11.20 -24.29
N ARG A 2 2.21 -9.90 -24.33
CA ARG A 2 2.35 -9.03 -23.15
C ARG A 2 0.96 -8.55 -22.73
N ILE A 3 0.46 -9.00 -21.59
CA ILE A 3 -0.69 -8.42 -20.89
C ILE A 3 -0.15 -7.41 -19.88
N GLY A 4 0.12 -6.20 -20.37
CA GLY A 4 0.37 -5.02 -19.54
C GLY A 4 -0.83 -4.09 -19.69
N SER A 5 -1.91 -4.37 -18.97
CA SER A 5 -3.00 -3.42 -18.81
C SER A 5 -2.65 -2.52 -17.64
N SER A 6 -1.97 -1.40 -17.93
CA SER A 6 -1.83 -0.31 -16.97
C SER A 6 -3.23 0.10 -16.53
N VAL A 7 -3.53 -0.04 -15.24
CA VAL A 7 -4.81 0.38 -14.65
C VAL A 7 -4.75 1.90 -14.54
N ASP A 8 -5.11 2.58 -15.63
CA ASP A 8 -5.14 4.03 -15.71
C ASP A 8 -6.37 4.54 -14.93
N ILE A 9 -6.19 4.93 -13.67
CA ILE A 9 -7.22 5.59 -12.85
C ILE A 9 -7.03 7.11 -12.80
N THR A 10 -6.26 7.66 -13.76
CA THR A 10 -5.75 9.03 -13.70
C THR A 10 -6.84 10.06 -13.42
N PHE A 11 -6.68 10.72 -12.27
CA PHE A 11 -7.39 11.90 -11.81
C PHE A 11 -7.35 13.03 -12.86
N ARG A 12 -8.50 13.45 -13.38
CA ARG A 12 -8.60 14.69 -14.17
C ARG A 12 -8.82 15.97 -13.35
N ASN A 13 -9.00 15.91 -12.02
CA ASN A 13 -9.43 17.08 -11.24
C ASN A 13 -8.73 17.26 -9.86
N PHE A 14 -7.41 17.11 -9.78
CA PHE A 14 -6.62 17.68 -8.68
C PHE A 14 -5.67 18.76 -9.23
N ARG A 15 -6.24 19.92 -9.55
CA ARG A 15 -5.50 21.19 -9.42
C ARG A 15 -5.91 21.78 -8.08
N VAL A 16 -5.13 21.48 -7.06
CA VAL A 16 -5.09 22.25 -5.81
C VAL A 16 -3.70 22.86 -5.76
N ASP A 17 -3.64 24.16 -5.51
CA ASP A 17 -2.52 25.08 -5.77
C ASP A 17 -1.24 24.86 -4.92
N VAL A 18 -0.84 23.61 -4.70
CA VAL A 18 0.34 23.25 -3.89
C VAL A 18 1.59 23.01 -4.73
N LEU A 19 1.44 22.82 -6.04
CA LEU A 19 2.56 22.69 -7.00
C LEU A 19 3.52 23.88 -7.02
N VAL A 20 3.14 25.02 -6.43
CA VAL A 20 3.89 26.27 -6.50
C VAL A 20 4.72 26.54 -5.24
N HIS A 21 4.48 25.87 -4.11
CA HIS A 21 5.08 26.30 -2.83
C HIS A 21 6.12 25.36 -2.20
N PHE A 22 6.32 24.13 -2.69
CA PHE A 22 7.20 23.17 -2.00
C PHE A 22 8.04 22.30 -2.95
N SER A 23 8.73 22.94 -3.89
CA SER A 23 9.69 22.28 -4.80
C SER A 23 11.11 22.38 -4.24
N ILE A 24 11.51 21.47 -3.35
CA ILE A 24 12.91 21.20 -3.03
C ILE A 24 13.17 19.70 -3.31
N GLY A 25 13.83 19.40 -4.43
CA GLY A 25 14.26 18.06 -4.83
C GLY A 25 13.22 17.18 -5.53
N ASP A 26 13.67 16.03 -6.07
CA ASP A 26 12.83 14.94 -6.61
C ASP A 26 12.38 13.98 -5.49
N ASP A 27 12.18 14.52 -4.27
CA ASP A 27 11.87 13.78 -3.04
C ASP A 27 10.39 13.37 -3.02
N ARG A 28 10.06 12.37 -3.83
CA ARG A 28 8.75 11.71 -3.82
C ARG A 28 8.57 10.90 -2.55
N MET A 29 7.34 10.80 -2.06
CA MET A 29 7.06 9.95 -0.92
C MET A 29 7.47 8.50 -1.25
N PRO A 30 8.22 7.80 -0.38
CA PRO A 30 8.66 6.44 -0.66
C PRO A 30 7.46 5.53 -0.91
N LYS A 31 7.49 4.76 -2.01
CA LYS A 31 6.37 3.88 -2.41
C LYS A 31 5.92 2.91 -1.31
N ARG A 32 6.88 2.46 -0.51
CA ARG A 32 6.65 1.63 0.69
C ARG A 32 5.66 2.23 1.68
N VAL A 33 5.59 3.56 1.79
CA VAL A 33 4.63 4.22 2.69
C VAL A 33 3.20 4.04 2.16
N TYR A 34 2.99 4.10 0.85
CA TYR A 34 1.69 3.81 0.24
C TYR A 34 1.33 2.33 0.36
N HIS A 35 2.32 1.42 0.26
CA HIS A 35 2.09 -0.01 0.52
C HIS A 35 1.70 -0.26 1.98
N ALA A 36 2.37 0.40 2.93
CA ALA A 36 2.02 0.36 4.36
C ALA A 36 0.61 0.89 4.62
N TYR A 37 0.21 1.97 3.95
CA TYR A 37 -1.16 2.46 3.96
C TYR A 37 -2.15 1.42 3.46
N GLY A 38 -1.80 0.65 2.43
CA GLY A 38 -2.60 -0.49 1.96
C GLY A 38 -2.94 -1.47 3.08
N TYR A 39 -1.96 -1.86 3.91
CA TYR A 39 -2.21 -2.72 5.09
C TYR A 39 -3.17 -2.07 6.09
N VAL A 40 -2.97 -0.78 6.39
CA VAL A 40 -3.84 -0.03 7.32
C VAL A 40 -5.28 0.00 6.82
N LYS A 41 -5.50 0.27 5.53
CA LYS A 41 -6.84 0.36 4.93
C LYS A 41 -7.51 -1.00 4.80
N LYS A 42 -6.74 -2.05 4.47
CA LYS A 42 -7.22 -3.44 4.49
C LYS A 42 -7.71 -3.85 5.87
N ALA A 43 -6.90 -3.61 6.91
CA ALA A 43 -7.27 -3.93 8.29
C ALA A 43 -8.53 -3.18 8.73
N ALA A 44 -8.63 -1.88 8.42
CA ALA A 44 -9.82 -1.08 8.75
C ALA A 44 -11.09 -1.59 8.05
N ALA A 45 -11.00 -1.98 6.77
CA ALA A 45 -12.14 -2.53 6.03
C ALA A 45 -12.61 -3.87 6.63
N LEU A 46 -11.68 -4.78 6.96
CA LEU A 46 -12.00 -6.07 7.58
C LEU A 46 -12.63 -5.91 8.98
N MET A 47 -12.10 -4.99 9.78
CA MET A 47 -12.66 -4.72 11.12
C MET A 47 -14.05 -4.10 11.04
N ASN A 48 -14.27 -3.14 10.14
CA ASN A 48 -15.60 -2.54 9.95
C ASN A 48 -16.61 -3.54 9.38
N LEU A 49 -16.18 -4.50 8.53
CA LEU A 49 -17.00 -5.62 8.10
C LEU A 49 -17.38 -6.53 9.28
N ALA A 50 -16.40 -6.95 10.08
CA ALA A 50 -16.62 -7.81 11.24
C ALA A 50 -17.52 -7.14 12.30
N ALA A 51 -17.43 -5.82 12.44
CA ALA A 51 -18.30 -5.02 13.31
C ALA A 51 -19.69 -4.71 12.71
N GLY A 52 -19.98 -5.16 11.49
CA GLY A 52 -21.27 -4.91 10.80
C GLY A 52 -21.49 -3.46 10.36
N ARG A 53 -20.44 -2.63 10.36
CA ARG A 53 -20.50 -1.20 10.00
C ARG A 53 -20.31 -0.94 8.51
N LEU A 54 -19.67 -1.89 7.81
CA LEU A 54 -19.43 -1.84 6.38
C LEU A 54 -20.00 -3.09 5.70
N GLU A 55 -20.77 -2.88 4.63
CA GLU A 55 -21.41 -3.95 3.87
C GLU A 55 -20.38 -4.80 3.11
N ALA A 56 -20.63 -6.11 3.03
CA ALA A 56 -19.66 -7.11 2.57
C ALA A 56 -19.14 -6.85 1.15
N ARG A 57 -20.00 -6.46 0.21
CA ARG A 57 -19.60 -6.15 -1.17
C ARG A 57 -18.62 -4.98 -1.22
N ARG A 58 -18.88 -3.90 -0.48
CA ARG A 58 -17.95 -2.75 -0.35
C ARG A 58 -16.65 -3.14 0.35
N ALA A 59 -16.74 -3.86 1.47
CA ALA A 59 -15.56 -4.27 2.23
C ALA A 59 -14.62 -5.14 1.39
N ASN A 60 -15.15 -6.14 0.68
CA ASN A 60 -14.35 -7.04 -0.16
C ASN A 60 -13.68 -6.29 -1.32
N ALA A 61 -14.38 -5.33 -1.95
CA ALA A 61 -13.79 -4.51 -3.01
C ALA A 61 -12.67 -3.60 -2.50
N ILE A 62 -12.83 -3.01 -1.31
CA ILE A 62 -11.77 -2.20 -0.67
C ILE A 62 -10.58 -3.06 -0.29
N VAL A 63 -10.81 -4.27 0.25
CA VAL A 63 -9.73 -5.22 0.56
C VAL A 63 -8.95 -5.60 -0.69
N GLN A 64 -9.63 -5.90 -1.79
CA GLN A 64 -8.98 -6.20 -3.06
C GLN A 64 -8.16 -5.01 -3.58
N ALA A 65 -8.72 -3.79 -3.57
CA ALA A 65 -7.99 -2.58 -3.96
C ALA A 65 -6.76 -2.33 -3.06
N ALA A 66 -6.87 -2.59 -1.76
CA ALA A 66 -5.77 -2.45 -0.82
C ALA A 66 -4.68 -3.50 -1.07
N ASP A 67 -5.04 -4.74 -1.43
CA ASP A 67 -4.09 -5.78 -1.83
C ASP A 67 -3.34 -5.40 -3.11
N GLU A 68 -4.00 -4.78 -4.08
CA GLU A 68 -3.35 -4.25 -5.27
C GLU A 68 -2.37 -3.11 -4.92
N ALA A 69 -2.72 -2.23 -3.97
CA ALA A 69 -1.82 -1.20 -3.47
C ALA A 69 -0.59 -1.79 -2.75
N ILE A 70 -0.78 -2.80 -1.90
CA ILE A 70 0.30 -3.51 -1.20
C ILE A 70 1.25 -4.18 -2.21
N ALA A 71 0.70 -4.75 -3.28
CA ALA A 71 1.47 -5.39 -4.34
C ALA A 71 2.16 -4.40 -5.30
N GLY A 72 2.01 -3.08 -5.09
CA GLY A 72 2.60 -2.03 -5.92
C GLY A 72 1.94 -1.83 -7.28
N LEU A 73 0.76 -2.43 -7.52
CA LEU A 73 0.06 -2.32 -8.81
C LEU A 73 -0.53 -0.93 -9.06
N LEU A 74 -0.64 -0.11 -8.03
CA LEU A 74 -1.19 1.25 -8.06
C LEU A 74 -0.11 2.33 -7.86
N ASP A 75 1.17 1.99 -7.95
CA ASP A 75 2.27 2.90 -7.62
C ASP A 75 2.28 4.20 -8.45
N THR A 76 1.78 4.15 -9.68
CA THR A 76 1.66 5.32 -10.57
C THR A 76 0.66 6.35 -10.06
N GLU A 77 -0.26 5.97 -9.16
CA GLU A 77 -1.40 6.76 -8.70
C GLU A 77 -1.11 7.56 -7.43
N PHE A 78 0.14 7.48 -6.96
CA PHE A 78 0.63 8.19 -5.78
C PHE A 78 1.76 9.17 -6.16
N PRO A 79 1.41 10.37 -6.67
CA PRO A 79 2.38 11.34 -7.19
C PRO A 79 2.91 12.32 -6.13
N LEU A 80 2.51 12.20 -4.85
CA LEU A 80 2.80 13.23 -3.86
C LEU A 80 4.28 13.23 -3.41
N TYR A 81 4.78 14.44 -3.15
CA TYR A 81 6.11 14.68 -2.59
C TYR A 81 6.14 14.53 -1.07
N VAL A 82 7.33 14.29 -0.50
CA VAL A 82 7.56 14.18 0.95
C VAL A 82 7.15 15.47 1.68
N TRP A 83 7.33 16.62 1.04
CA TRP A 83 7.03 17.95 1.59
C TRP A 83 5.52 18.25 1.57
N GLN A 84 4.80 17.66 2.50
CA GLN A 84 3.36 17.88 2.73
C GLN A 84 3.11 18.35 4.16
N THR A 85 1.85 18.66 4.49
CA THR A 85 1.42 18.94 5.87
C THR A 85 1.94 17.85 6.82
N GLY A 86 2.61 18.23 7.92
CA GLY A 86 3.31 17.28 8.81
C GLY A 86 2.43 16.20 9.45
N SER A 87 1.11 16.32 9.38
CA SER A 87 0.14 15.29 9.81
C SER A 87 -0.06 14.14 8.81
N GLY A 88 0.48 14.25 7.59
CA GLY A 88 0.28 13.23 6.55
C GLY A 88 -1.13 13.18 5.94
N THR A 89 -1.96 14.19 6.19
CA THR A 89 -3.36 14.24 5.74
C THR A 89 -3.51 14.06 4.24
N GLN A 90 -2.64 14.68 3.43
CA GLN A 90 -2.72 14.59 1.97
C GLN A 90 -2.42 13.18 1.46
N SER A 91 -1.41 12.51 2.03
CA SER A 91 -1.14 11.11 1.71
C SER A 91 -2.27 10.18 2.12
N ASN A 92 -2.87 10.37 3.31
CA ASN A 92 -4.03 9.59 3.72
C ASN A 92 -5.21 9.78 2.75
N MET A 93 -5.50 11.02 2.34
CA MET A 93 -6.59 11.31 1.41
C MET A 93 -6.33 10.77 0.01
N ASN A 94 -5.10 10.88 -0.50
CA ASN A 94 -4.74 10.31 -1.80
C ASN A 94 -4.91 8.79 -1.80
N VAL A 95 -4.48 8.09 -0.74
CA VAL A 95 -4.75 6.65 -0.58
C VAL A 95 -6.24 6.37 -0.56
N ASN A 96 -7.02 7.11 0.24
CA ASN A 96 -8.46 6.90 0.33
C ASN A 96 -9.14 7.00 -1.02
N GLU A 97 -8.81 8.02 -1.81
CA GLU A 97 -9.41 8.24 -3.11
C GLU A 97 -8.96 7.21 -4.15
N VAL A 98 -7.69 6.84 -4.18
CA VAL A 98 -7.17 5.77 -5.06
C VAL A 98 -7.89 4.46 -4.79
N LEU A 99 -7.96 4.03 -3.52
CA LEU A 99 -8.63 2.80 -3.15
C LEU A 99 -10.14 2.87 -3.39
N SER A 100 -10.77 4.02 -3.15
CA SER A 100 -12.19 4.24 -3.39
C SER A 100 -12.54 4.13 -4.87
N ASN A 101 -11.74 4.75 -5.73
CA ASN A 101 -11.90 4.67 -7.18
C ASN A 101 -11.67 3.26 -7.68
N ARG A 102 -10.63 2.58 -7.18
CA ARG A 102 -10.31 1.23 -7.60
C ARG A 102 -11.38 0.23 -7.17
N ALA A 103 -11.85 0.32 -5.92
CA ALA A 103 -12.97 -0.49 -5.42
C ALA A 103 -14.27 -0.21 -6.20
N THR A 104 -14.51 1.05 -6.59
CA THR A 104 -15.65 1.43 -7.44
C THR A 104 -15.57 0.77 -8.82
N GLN A 105 -14.39 0.74 -9.46
CA GLN A 105 -14.18 0.03 -10.72
C GLN A 105 -14.42 -1.48 -10.58
N ILE A 106 -13.90 -2.11 -9.52
CA ILE A 106 -14.11 -3.53 -9.22
C ILE A 106 -15.61 -3.85 -9.14
N LEU A 107 -16.41 -2.91 -8.64
CA LEU A 107 -17.86 -3.06 -8.51
C LEU A 107 -18.66 -2.64 -9.75
N GLY A 108 -17.98 -2.26 -10.84
CA GLY A 108 -18.59 -1.83 -12.10
C GLY A 108 -19.13 -0.39 -12.10
N GLY A 109 -18.72 0.43 -11.13
CA GLY A 109 -19.09 1.83 -11.03
C GLY A 109 -18.18 2.75 -11.85
N SER A 110 -18.49 4.05 -11.82
CA SER A 110 -17.71 5.08 -12.52
C SER A 110 -16.68 5.74 -11.61
N ILE A 111 -15.43 5.85 -12.07
CA ILE A 111 -14.35 6.52 -11.32
C ILE A 111 -14.76 7.96 -10.96
N GLY A 112 -14.43 8.40 -9.75
CA GLY A 112 -14.71 9.77 -9.28
C GLY A 112 -16.14 10.03 -8.85
N SER A 113 -17.08 9.10 -9.10
CA SER A 113 -18.47 9.22 -8.63
C SER A 113 -18.62 9.14 -7.11
N LYS A 114 -17.63 8.51 -6.44
CA LYS A 114 -17.67 8.15 -5.01
C LYS A 114 -18.83 7.21 -4.65
N ASP A 115 -19.39 6.53 -5.64
CA ASP A 115 -20.42 5.51 -5.51
C ASP A 115 -20.05 4.29 -6.38
N PRO A 116 -20.10 3.06 -5.86
CA PRO A 116 -20.62 2.65 -4.56
C PRO A 116 -19.65 2.84 -3.39
N VAL A 117 -18.41 3.27 -3.62
CA VAL A 117 -17.39 3.43 -2.57
C VAL A 117 -17.02 4.89 -2.42
N HIS A 118 -17.19 5.45 -1.21
CA HIS A 118 -16.83 6.81 -0.85
C HIS A 118 -15.51 6.82 -0.06
N PRO A 119 -14.57 7.74 -0.36
CA PRO A 119 -13.24 7.72 0.23
C PRO A 119 -13.24 7.97 1.74
N ASN A 120 -14.15 8.79 2.26
CA ASN A 120 -14.22 9.07 3.70
C ASN A 120 -15.13 8.08 4.41
N ASP A 121 -16.37 8.00 3.97
CA ASP A 121 -17.43 7.23 4.61
C ASP A 121 -17.18 5.71 4.60
N HIS A 122 -16.44 5.19 3.62
CA HIS A 122 -16.14 3.76 3.52
C HIS A 122 -14.65 3.45 3.72
N VAL A 123 -13.75 4.07 2.94
CA VAL A 123 -12.32 3.73 3.00
C VAL A 123 -11.65 4.28 4.26
N ASN A 124 -12.04 5.47 4.71
CA ASN A 124 -11.53 6.11 5.92
C ASN A 124 -12.46 5.92 7.14
N MET A 125 -13.37 4.94 7.11
CA MET A 125 -14.39 4.76 8.13
C MET A 125 -13.75 4.49 9.50
N GLY A 126 -14.00 5.41 10.45
CA GLY A 126 -13.48 5.31 11.82
C GLY A 126 -11.98 5.61 11.94
N GLN A 127 -11.39 6.30 10.97
CA GLN A 127 -9.97 6.63 10.96
C GLN A 127 -9.73 8.14 10.92
N SER A 128 -8.63 8.59 11.53
CA SER A 128 -8.10 9.94 11.34
C SER A 128 -6.70 9.89 10.69
N PRO A 129 -6.30 10.93 9.93
CA PRO A 129 -4.92 11.06 9.45
C PRO A 129 -3.87 11.01 10.56
N ASN A 130 -4.20 11.55 11.73
CA ASN A 130 -3.32 11.65 12.88
C ASN A 130 -3.00 10.28 13.49
N ASP A 131 -3.86 9.28 13.30
CA ASP A 131 -3.63 7.90 13.75
C ASP A 131 -3.05 7.04 12.62
N THR A 132 -3.52 7.25 11.39
CA THR A 132 -3.17 6.42 10.24
C THR A 132 -1.77 6.69 9.70
N PHE A 133 -1.32 7.94 9.67
CA PHE A 133 0.02 8.28 9.17
C PHE A 133 1.12 7.72 10.08
N PRO A 134 1.13 7.92 11.42
CA PRO A 134 2.12 7.29 12.29
C PRO A 134 2.09 5.76 12.22
N THR A 135 0.90 5.16 12.09
CA THR A 135 0.77 3.70 11.92
C THR A 135 1.46 3.22 10.64
N ALA A 136 1.20 3.87 9.50
CA ALA A 136 1.84 3.54 8.23
C ALA A 136 3.37 3.73 8.29
N MET A 137 3.84 4.77 8.99
CA MET A 137 5.27 5.01 9.19
C MET A 137 5.93 3.89 10.02
N HIS A 138 5.30 3.44 11.11
CA HIS A 138 5.82 2.31 11.90
C HIS A 138 5.86 1.02 11.09
N ILE A 139 4.81 0.70 10.33
CA ILE A 139 4.78 -0.48 9.45
C ILE A 139 5.92 -0.41 8.43
N THR A 140 6.10 0.74 7.80
CA THR A 140 7.19 0.96 6.83
C THR A 140 8.57 0.73 7.48
N GLY A 141 8.78 1.24 8.70
CA GLY A 141 10.02 1.03 9.44
C GLY A 141 10.29 -0.44 9.76
N VAL A 142 9.27 -1.17 10.22
CA VAL A 142 9.40 -2.61 10.51
C VAL A 142 9.72 -3.40 9.24
N MET A 143 9.01 -3.15 8.13
CA MET A 143 9.28 -3.80 6.85
C MET A 143 10.70 -3.50 6.35
N ALA A 144 11.17 -2.26 6.49
CA ALA A 144 12.52 -1.88 6.07
C ALA A 144 13.62 -2.56 6.91
N ILE A 145 13.38 -2.78 8.21
CA ILE A 145 14.30 -3.51 9.10
C ILE A 145 14.36 -4.99 8.73
N ASP A 146 13.21 -5.63 8.53
CA ASP A 146 13.13 -7.06 8.19
C ASP A 146 13.82 -7.36 6.84
N GLU A 147 13.64 -6.48 5.86
CA GLU A 147 14.21 -6.69 4.52
C GLU A 147 15.72 -6.38 4.42
N ASN A 148 16.24 -5.44 5.22
CA ASN A 148 17.59 -4.89 5.02
C ASN A 148 18.55 -5.04 6.20
N LEU A 149 18.07 -5.32 7.41
CA LEU A 149 18.88 -5.28 8.64
C LEU A 149 18.97 -6.62 9.36
N ILE A 150 18.01 -7.53 9.20
CA ILE A 150 18.12 -8.89 9.73
C ILE A 150 18.83 -9.76 8.70
N PRO A 151 20.05 -10.28 8.95
CA PRO A 151 20.67 -11.24 8.06
C PRO A 151 19.78 -12.46 7.98
N LYS A 152 19.29 -12.78 6.77
CA LYS A 152 18.65 -14.07 6.50
C LYS A 152 19.65 -15.15 6.93
N PRO A 153 19.27 -16.11 7.80
CA PRO A 153 20.17 -17.22 8.10
C PRO A 153 20.57 -17.85 6.78
N ALA A 154 21.87 -17.89 6.50
CA ALA A 154 22.39 -18.50 5.29
C ALA A 154 21.81 -19.91 5.18
N GLU A 155 21.26 -20.26 4.01
CA GLU A 155 20.84 -21.64 3.76
C GLU A 155 22.04 -22.55 4.06
N PRO A 156 21.84 -23.66 4.81
CA PRO A 156 22.93 -24.57 5.08
C PRO A 156 23.46 -25.09 3.74
N GLU A 157 24.71 -24.75 3.43
CA GLU A 157 25.45 -25.25 2.28
C GLU A 157 25.23 -26.78 2.16
N PRO A 158 24.83 -27.29 0.97
CA PRO A 158 24.62 -28.71 0.80
C PRO A 158 25.93 -29.44 1.07
N ASN A 159 25.89 -30.27 2.13
CA ASN A 159 26.95 -31.13 2.64
C ASN A 159 27.89 -31.62 1.52
N ARG A 160 29.03 -30.94 1.33
CA ARG A 160 30.12 -31.47 0.50
C ARG A 160 30.63 -32.72 1.20
N GLY A 161 30.37 -33.85 0.55
CA GLY A 161 30.46 -35.18 1.13
C GLY A 161 31.67 -35.39 2.03
N VAL A 162 31.39 -35.99 3.19
CA VAL A 162 32.38 -36.72 3.96
C VAL A 162 32.87 -37.86 3.07
N ALA A 163 33.98 -37.62 2.37
CA ALA A 163 34.70 -38.67 1.68
C ALA A 163 35.19 -39.66 2.75
N SER A 164 34.57 -40.83 2.77
CA SER A 164 35.01 -42.01 3.52
C SER A 164 36.45 -42.33 3.12
N ARG A 165 37.42 -42.08 4.00
CA ARG A 165 38.74 -42.71 3.90
C ARG A 165 38.66 -44.10 4.51
N SER A 166 38.37 -45.08 3.66
CA SER A 166 38.54 -46.51 3.91
C SER A 166 39.83 -47.00 3.24
N GLY A 167 40.73 -47.63 4.01
CA GLY A 167 41.94 -48.35 3.55
C GLY A 167 43.14 -47.44 3.23
N GLU A 168 44.41 -47.77 3.50
CA GLU A 168 45.09 -49.05 3.77
C GLU A 168 46.45 -48.83 4.49
N ALA A 169 46.96 -49.93 5.07
CA ALA A 169 48.37 -50.31 5.32
C ALA A 169 49.20 -49.45 6.31
N HIS A 170 49.77 -49.99 7.39
CA HIS A 170 50.62 -51.19 7.51
C HIS A 170 50.54 -51.86 8.88
#